data_AF-A0A1Q7P945-F1
#
_entry.id   AF-A0A1Q7P945-F1
#
_cell.length_a   1.000
_cell.length_b   1.000
_cell.length_c   1.000
_cell.angle_alpha   90.00
_cell.angle_beta   90.00
_cell.angle_gamma   90.00
#
_symmetry.space_group_name_H-M   'P 1'
#
loop_
_entity.id
_entity.type
_entity.pdbx_description
1 polymer ?
#
loop_
_entity_poly.entity_id
_entity_poly.type
_entity_poly.pdbx_seq_one_letter_code
_entity_poly.pdbx_strand_id
1 'polypeptide(L)'
;MRTTGEGVPRTWFVLAVPRGSAGADGDREADFINVVAWRQLASTVAEHLTKGRLVGVTGRLRISNFEGQDGARRTTTEVVADQVVFLDAPRKPKGQSEG
;
A
#
# COMPACT_ATOMS: atom_id res chain seq x y z
N MET A 1 -8.82 5.73 3.48
CA MET A 1 -8.98 6.61 2.31
C MET A 1 -9.08 8.05 2.78
N ARG A 2 -8.53 9.01 2.03
CA ARG A 2 -8.71 10.44 2.25
C ARG A 2 -9.02 11.11 0.92
N THR A 3 -9.85 12.14 0.93
CA THR A 3 -10.14 12.95 -0.26
C THR A 3 -9.28 14.22 -0.22
N THR A 4 -8.70 14.63 -1.35
CA THR A 4 -7.98 15.91 -1.46
C THR A 4 -8.95 17.09 -1.41
N GLY A 5 -8.43 18.32 -1.28
CA GLY A 5 -9.26 19.54 -1.35
C GLY A 5 -10.02 19.68 -2.67
N GLU A 6 -9.50 19.09 -3.75
CA GLU A 6 -10.12 19.05 -5.08
C GLU A 6 -11.13 17.89 -5.25
N GLY A 7 -11.46 17.16 -4.19
CA GLY A 7 -12.42 16.06 -4.27
C GLY A 7 -11.85 14.75 -4.82
N VAL A 8 -10.53 14.60 -4.99
CA VAL A 8 -9.93 13.39 -5.54
C VAL A 8 -9.64 12.36 -4.43
N PRO A 9 -10.21 11.14 -4.50
CA PRO A 9 -9.90 10.08 -3.54
C PRO A 9 -8.45 9.62 -3.63
N ARG A 10 -7.83 9.40 -2.46
CA ARG A 10 -6.48 8.88 -2.29
C ARG A 10 -6.45 7.82 -1.19
N THR A 11 -5.77 6.71 -1.46
CA THR A 11 -5.46 5.68 -0.46
C THR A 11 -3.98 5.36 -0.57
N TRP A 12 -3.29 5.27 0.57
CA TRP A 12 -1.89 4.85 0.62
C TRP A 12 -1.72 3.71 1.59
N PHE A 13 -0.74 2.86 1.32
CA PHE A 13 -0.36 1.73 2.16
C PHE A 13 1.13 1.45 2.01
N VAL A 14 1.68 0.70 2.97
CA VAL A 14 3.06 0.23 2.92
C VAL A 14 3.04 -1.24 2.50
N LEU A 15 3.74 -1.56 1.42
CA LEU A 15 3.94 -2.92 0.95
C LEU A 15 5.27 -3.43 1.49
N ALA A 16 5.22 -4.49 2.28
CA ALA A 16 6.41 -5.24 2.65
C ALA A 16 6.80 -6.17 1.49
N VAL A 17 8.02 -6.02 0.98
CA VAL A 17 8.58 -6.80 -0.12
C VAL A 17 9.78 -7.59 0.42
N PRO A 18 9.64 -8.90 0.68
CA PRO A 18 10.76 -9.72 1.13
C PRO A 18 11.91 -9.74 0.12
N ARG A 19 13.16 -9.59 0.59
CA ARG A 19 14.35 -9.51 -0.28
C ARG A 19 14.83 -10.87 -0.83
N GLY A 20 14.28 -11.99 -0.36
CA GLY A 20 14.67 -13.33 -0.79
C GLY A 20 14.49 -14.38 0.31
N SER A 21 15.30 -15.44 0.27
CA SER A 21 15.38 -16.43 1.35
C SER A 21 15.96 -15.81 2.61
N ALA A 22 15.65 -16.40 3.77
CA ALA A 22 16.24 -15.98 5.04
C ALA A 22 17.78 -15.96 4.93
N GLY A 23 18.41 -14.97 5.55
CA GLY A 23 19.86 -14.91 5.68
C GLY A 23 20.40 -16.10 6.47
N ALA A 24 21.72 -16.25 6.54
CA ALA A 24 22.38 -17.35 7.27
C ALA A 24 21.92 -17.47 8.74
N ASP A 25 21.50 -16.35 9.34
CA ASP A 25 21.03 -16.26 10.73
C ASP A 25 19.51 -16.48 10.89
N GLY A 26 18.78 -16.77 9.80
CA GLY A 26 17.34 -17.01 9.83
C GLY A 26 16.47 -15.76 9.72
N ASP A 27 17.05 -14.57 9.73
CA ASP A 27 16.33 -13.30 9.58
C ASP A 27 15.79 -13.12 8.15
N ARG A 28 14.52 -12.69 8.05
CA ARG A 28 13.86 -12.35 6.79
C ARG A 28 13.79 -10.83 6.66
N GLU A 29 14.63 -10.29 5.80
CA GLU A 29 14.59 -8.86 5.48
C GLU A 29 13.46 -8.53 4.51
N ALA A 30 12.88 -7.35 4.68
CA ALA A 30 11.89 -6.79 3.77
C ALA A 30 12.14 -5.30 3.52
N ASP A 31 11.91 -4.89 2.28
CA ASP A 31 11.77 -3.48 1.93
C ASP A 31 10.33 -3.03 2.18
N PHE A 32 10.18 -1.81 2.68
CA PHE A 32 8.88 -1.22 2.96
C PHE A 32 8.61 -0.10 1.98
N ILE A 33 7.78 -0.40 0.98
CA ILE A 33 7.54 0.50 -0.15
C ILE A 33 6.22 1.24 0.06
N ASN A 34 6.25 2.58 0.04
CA ASN A 34 5.03 3.37 0.04
C ASN A 34 4.34 3.25 -1.31
N VAL A 35 3.05 2.91 -1.30
CA VAL A 35 2.21 2.83 -2.49
C VAL A 35 1.04 3.79 -2.34
N VAL A 36 0.73 4.54 -3.39
CA VAL A 36 -0.41 5.46 -3.45
C VAL A 36 -1.32 5.10 -4.61
N ALA A 37 -2.59 4.87 -4.30
CA ALA A 37 -3.68 4.69 -5.25
C ALA A 37 -4.58 5.94 -5.27
N TRP A 38 -5.12 6.24 -6.45
CA TRP A 38 -5.96 7.42 -6.69
C TRP A 38 -7.31 7.04 -7.31
N ARG A 39 -8.29 7.95 -7.21
CA ARG A 39 -9.61 7.84 -7.87
C ARG A 39 -10.29 6.50 -7.54
N GLN A 40 -10.83 5.80 -8.54
CA GLN A 40 -11.52 4.54 -8.34
C GLN A 40 -10.64 3.46 -7.70
N LEU A 41 -9.36 3.38 -8.07
CA LEU A 41 -8.43 2.43 -7.47
C LEU A 41 -8.23 2.71 -5.97
N ALA A 42 -8.24 3.97 -5.55
CA ALA A 42 -8.17 4.32 -4.13
C ALA A 42 -9.37 3.77 -3.34
N SER A 43 -10.57 3.82 -3.92
CA SER A 43 -11.79 3.29 -3.33
C SER A 43 -11.74 1.76 -3.25
N THR A 44 -11.40 1.07 -4.34
CA THR A 44 -11.26 -0.40 -4.38
C THR A 44 -10.22 -0.89 -3.36
N VAL A 45 -9.07 -0.22 -3.27
CA VAL A 45 -8.04 -0.57 -2.29
C VAL A 45 -8.54 -0.32 -0.87
N ALA A 46 -9.20 0.80 -0.60
CA ALA A 46 -9.71 1.10 0.74
C ALA A 46 -10.79 0.12 1.21
N GLU A 47 -11.59 -0.41 0.29
CA GLU A 47 -12.66 -1.36 0.59
C GLU A 47 -12.12 -2.78 0.83
N HIS A 48 -11.11 -3.20 0.06
CA HIS A 48 -10.69 -4.61 0.03
C HIS A 48 -9.32 -4.88 0.64
N LEU A 49 -8.42 -3.90 0.76
CA LEU A 49 -7.09 -4.11 1.31
C LEU A 49 -7.13 -4.12 2.85
N THR A 50 -6.66 -5.22 3.44
CA THR A 50 -6.49 -5.37 4.89
C THR A 50 -5.02 -5.67 5.23
N LYS A 51 -4.62 -5.45 6.48
CA LYS A 51 -3.26 -5.80 6.95
C LYS A 51 -2.98 -7.28 6.68
N GLY A 52 -1.80 -7.58 6.13
CA GLY A 52 -1.33 -8.94 5.85
C GLY A 52 -1.86 -9.54 4.54
N ARG A 53 -2.72 -8.84 3.81
CA ARG A 53 -3.25 -9.26 2.52
C ARG A 53 -2.16 -9.25 1.44
N LEU A 54 -2.04 -10.34 0.67
CA LEU A 54 -1.06 -10.43 -0.41
C LEU A 54 -1.58 -9.70 -1.65
N VAL A 55 -0.78 -8.75 -2.14
CA VAL A 55 -1.14 -7.96 -3.33
C VAL A 55 0.03 -7.81 -4.29
N GLY A 56 -0.28 -7.78 -5.58
CA GLY A 56 0.60 -7.32 -6.64
C GLY A 56 0.28 -5.86 -6.99
N VAL A 57 1.31 -5.04 -7.18
CA VAL A 57 1.15 -3.63 -7.56
C VAL A 57 1.94 -3.37 -8.84
N THR A 58 1.31 -2.71 -9.80
CA THR A 58 1.97 -2.17 -11.00
C THR A 58 1.73 -0.67 -11.04
N GLY A 59 2.77 0.09 -11.37
CA GLY A 59 2.69 1.54 -11.37
C GLY A 59 4.02 2.18 -11.71
N ARG A 60 4.20 3.42 -11.28
CA ARG A 60 5.39 4.22 -11.56
C ARG A 60 6.03 4.69 -10.27
N LEU A 61 7.36 4.62 -10.21
CA LEU A 61 8.13 5.23 -9.13
C LEU A 61 8.05 6.75 -9.25
N ARG A 62 7.71 7.41 -8.16
CA ARG A 62 7.68 8.87 -8.03
C ARG A 62 8.55 9.28 -6.88
N ILE A 63 9.50 10.16 -7.18
CA ILE A 63 10.35 10.81 -6.19
C ILE A 63 9.93 12.28 -6.17
N SER A 64 9.56 12.78 -5.01
CA SER A 64 9.13 14.17 -4.83
C SER A 64 9.80 14.80 -3.63
N ASN A 65 9.94 16.12 -3.65
CA ASN A 65 10.45 16.89 -2.54
C ASN A 65 9.31 17.75 -1.99
N PHE A 66 9.23 17.88 -0.68
CA PHE A 66 8.33 18.83 -0.02
C PHE A 66 9.04 19.47 1.18
N GLU A 67 8.59 20.65 1.59
CA GLU A 67 9.07 21.30 2.80
C GLU A 67 8.21 20.88 3.99
N GLY A 68 8.84 20.40 5.05
CA GLY A 68 8.16 20.10 6.31
C GLY A 68 7.72 21.38 7.02
N GLN A 69 6.85 21.25 8.02
CA GLN A 69 6.42 22.40 8.84
C GLN A 69 7.59 23.05 9.61
N ASP A 70 8.70 22.33 9.73
CA ASP A 70 9.98 22.75 10.32
C ASP A 70 10.89 23.52 9.33
N GLY A 71 10.46 23.72 8.08
CA GLY A 71 11.27 24.30 7.01
C GLY A 71 12.28 23.32 6.39
N ALA A 72 12.33 22.07 6.86
CA ALA A 72 13.27 21.08 6.33
C ALA A 72 12.75 20.47 5.03
N ARG A 73 13.58 20.47 3.99
CA ARG A 73 13.27 19.76 2.73
C ARG A 73 13.35 18.25 2.94
N ARG A 74 12.27 17.56 2.60
CA ARG A 74 12.13 16.10 2.70
C ARG A 74 11.90 15.49 1.32
N THR A 75 12.60 14.39 1.04
CA THR A 75 12.39 13.59 -0.17
C THR A 75 11.48 12.41 0.16
N THR A 76 10.44 12.21 -0.64
CA THR A 76 9.56 11.04 -0.57
C THR A 76 9.71 10.21 -1.83
N THR A 77 9.85 8.91 -1.65
CA THR A 77 9.82 7.90 -2.70
C THR A 77 8.58 7.05 -2.53
N GLU A 78 7.73 7.02 -3.55
CA GLU A 78 6.47 6.28 -3.55
C GLU A 78 6.23 5.61 -4.90
N VAL A 79 5.47 4.52 -4.92
CA VAL A 79 4.91 3.95 -6.15
C VAL A 79 3.50 4.51 -6.32
N VAL A 80 3.27 5.24 -7.41
CA VAL A 80 1.92 5.62 -7.83
C VAL A 80 1.34 4.44 -8.59
N ALA A 81 0.36 3.78 -7.99
CA ALA A 81 -0.24 2.56 -8.53
C ALA A 81 -1.16 2.87 -9.71
N ASP A 82 -0.93 2.19 -10.83
CA ASP A 82 -1.84 2.13 -11.97
C ASP A 82 -2.78 0.91 -11.82
N GLN A 83 -2.31 -0.17 -11.18
CA GLN A 83 -3.10 -1.37 -10.89
C GLN A 83 -2.71 -2.00 -9.53
N VAL A 84 -3.70 -2.53 -8.81
CA VAL A 84 -3.51 -3.40 -7.62
C VAL A 84 -4.30 -4.69 -7.83
N VAL A 85 -3.63 -5.83 -7.72
CA VAL A 85 -4.21 -7.17 -7.82
C VAL A 85 -4.15 -7.83 -6.46
N PHE A 86 -5.28 -8.35 -5.98
CA PHE A 86 -5.31 -9.17 -4.77
C PHE A 86 -4.97 -10.61 -5.13
N LEU A 87 -3.94 -11.16 -4.49
CA LEU A 87 -3.35 -12.46 -4.84
C LEU A 87 -3.78 -13.58 -3.88
N ASP A 88 -4.63 -13.27 -2.90
CA ASP A 88 -5.18 -14.20 -1.94
C ASP A 88 -6.64 -14.55 -2.24
N ALA A 89 -7.09 -15.68 -1.70
CA ALA A 89 -8.48 -16.08 -1.81
C ALA A 89 -9.41 -15.01 -1.19
N PRO A 90 -10.56 -14.71 -1.81
CA PRO A 90 -11.55 -13.82 -1.23
C PRO A 90 -11.89 -14.29 0.19
N ARG A 91 -11.90 -13.36 1.15
CA ARG A 91 -12.23 -13.68 2.54
C ARG A 91 -13.57 -14.40 2.59
N LYS A 92 -13.59 -15.67 3.02
CA LYS A 92 -14.86 -16.35 3.35
C LYS A 92 -15.57 -15.49 4.40
N PRO A 93 -16.82 -15.06 4.18
CA PRO A 93 -17.54 -14.29 5.20
C PRO A 93 -17.52 -15.11 6.49
N LYS A 94 -17.19 -14.45 7.60
CA LYS A 94 -17.13 -15.11 8.91
C LYS A 94 -18.58 -15.49 9.20
N GLY A 95 -18.93 -16.75 9.01
CA GLY A 95 -20.26 -17.27 9.30
C GLY A 95 -20.62 -16.87 10.73
N GLN A 96 -21.84 -16.36 10.88
CA GLN A 96 -22.50 -16.28 12.17
C GLN A 96 -22.33 -17.63 12.86
N SER A 97 -21.68 -17.62 14.02
CA SER A 97 -21.80 -18.72 14.97
C SER A 97 -23.23 -18.66 15.49
N GLU A 98 -24.12 -19.45 14.89
CA GLU A 98 -25.32 -19.94 15.58
C GLU A 98 -24.88 -21.05 16.54
N GLY A 99 -25.32 -20.95 17.80
CA GLY A 99 -25.01 -21.86 18.90
C GLY A 99 -24.90 -21.12 20.21
#